data_AF-W2TBQ6-F1
#
_entry.id   AF-W2TBQ6-F1
#
_cell.length_a   1.000
_cell.length_b   1.000
_cell.length_c   1.000
_cell.angle_alpha   90.00
_cell.angle_beta   90.00
_cell.angle_gamma   90.00
#
_symmetry.space_group_name_H-M   'P 1'
#
loop_
_entity.id
_entity.type
_entity.pdbx_description
1 polymer ?
#
loop_
_entity_poly.entity_id
_entity_poly.type
_entity_poly.pdbx_seq_one_letter_code
_entity_poly.pdbx_strand_id
1 'polypeptide(L)'
;MEHTKIVKGADGAVLRSSGQILERWREYYNHLCNEEFCHPPIPTVPSIERPVLPITAVQISAALAKMKSSKANGPDDILIDVWKLLGDRGSVWLATLFIKIVAEGRTPDVWQTFVTVPVWKGKGDIADCTSYRPIRLLCHTMKVFERVLEARLRKIVSVSLNQCGFVKNCSIIDAIYAVRILLEKHREKNRSVHLAFLDLEKAFDRVPHELLWMSMRSHRVPEKYMRWTELLYAKPTSAVRCAAGTSRPFSVQVGVHQGSSLSPLLFILCMDTITKEIQKQHPWTLLFADDVMLASESRGDLQKQVQSWKDRLQKYGLRLNTSKTEYMERGPRIGFNSCRWHRIKQGVRPRGRPKIRWLDRVKLDMIDARLCAVNAMDRTKWKTRSRKPQPATMRDKR
;
A
#
# COMPACT_ATOMS: atom_id res chain seq x y z
N MET A 1 15.38 17.25 -4.44
CA MET A 1 16.02 16.16 -5.23
C MET A 1 17.51 15.98 -4.93
N GLU A 2 18.13 16.81 -4.07
CA GLU A 2 19.59 16.79 -3.82
C GLU A 2 20.16 15.46 -3.35
N HIS A 3 19.36 14.66 -2.62
CA HIS A 3 19.77 13.35 -2.09
C HIS A 3 20.06 12.28 -3.15
N THR A 4 19.72 12.52 -4.42
CA THR A 4 19.95 11.55 -5.51
C THR A 4 21.26 11.76 -6.28
N LYS A 5 22.11 12.70 -5.84
CA LYS A 5 23.42 13.01 -6.45
C LYS A 5 24.54 12.03 -6.09
N ILE A 6 24.32 11.14 -5.13
CA ILE A 6 25.31 10.15 -4.67
C ILE A 6 24.58 8.83 -4.44
N VAL A 7 25.04 7.75 -5.06
CA VAL A 7 24.41 6.43 -4.99
C VAL A 7 25.49 5.35 -4.88
N LYS A 8 25.25 4.30 -4.09
CA LYS A 8 26.11 3.11 -4.05
C LYS A 8 25.83 2.17 -5.22
N GLY A 9 26.89 1.74 -5.89
CA GLY A 9 26.89 0.64 -6.85
C GLY A 9 26.45 -0.68 -6.23
N ALA A 10 26.29 -1.71 -7.05
CA ALA A 10 25.94 -3.06 -6.57
C ALA A 10 27.06 -3.68 -5.71
N ASP A 11 28.31 -3.28 -5.97
CA ASP A 11 29.53 -3.61 -5.25
C ASP A 11 29.73 -2.79 -3.94
N GLY A 12 28.84 -1.84 -3.66
CA GLY A 12 28.92 -0.95 -2.51
C GLY A 12 29.81 0.28 -2.70
N ALA A 13 30.46 0.43 -3.86
CA ALA A 13 31.27 1.60 -4.18
C ALA A 13 30.37 2.83 -4.41
N VAL A 14 30.84 4.02 -4.03
CA VAL A 14 30.06 5.25 -4.18
C VAL A 14 30.23 5.81 -5.59
N LEU A 15 29.15 5.83 -6.37
CA LEU A 15 29.08 6.38 -7.71
C LEU A 15 28.95 7.91 -7.63
N ARG A 16 29.73 8.61 -8.47
CA ARG A 16 29.80 10.08 -8.51
C ARG A 16 29.46 10.66 -9.88
N SER A 17 29.58 9.89 -10.97
CA SER A 17 29.25 10.37 -12.31
C SER A 17 27.75 10.29 -12.58
N SER A 18 27.20 11.33 -13.20
CA SER A 18 25.76 11.42 -13.49
C SER A 18 25.25 10.23 -14.30
N GLY A 19 26.02 9.77 -15.28
CA GLY A 19 25.68 8.60 -16.10
C GLY A 19 25.58 7.31 -15.29
N GLN A 20 26.59 7.01 -14.44
CA GLN A 20 26.58 5.82 -13.59
C GLN A 20 25.46 5.86 -12.54
N ILE A 21 25.17 7.04 -11.99
CA ILE A 21 24.08 7.23 -11.02
C ILE A 21 22.72 6.94 -11.69
N LEU A 22 22.49 7.47 -12.90
CA LEU A 22 21.27 7.22 -13.67
C LEU A 22 21.10 5.73 -13.97
N GLU A 23 22.17 5.10 -14.42
CA GLU A 23 22.20 3.68 -14.78
C GLU A 23 21.86 2.82 -13.57
N ARG A 24 22.51 3.09 -12.43
CA ARG A 24 22.29 2.37 -11.18
C ARG A 24 20.84 2.46 -10.69
N TRP A 25 20.23 3.65 -10.79
CA TRP A 25 18.82 3.85 -10.49
C TRP A 25 17.91 3.06 -11.42
N ARG A 26 18.20 3.08 -12.72
CA ARG A 26 17.43 2.33 -13.71
C ARG A 26 17.51 0.84 -13.45
N GLU A 27 18.71 0.29 -13.26
CA GLU A 27 18.93 -1.12 -12.94
C GLU A 27 18.15 -1.52 -11.69
N TYR A 28 18.28 -0.74 -10.61
CA TYR A 28 17.58 -1.02 -9.35
C TYR A 28 16.06 -1.13 -9.55
N TYR A 29 15.45 -0.16 -10.23
CA TYR A 29 14.00 -0.17 -10.46
C TYR A 29 13.57 -1.17 -11.53
N ASN A 30 14.42 -1.47 -12.52
CA ASN A 30 14.19 -2.53 -13.48
C ASN A 30 14.11 -3.89 -12.79
N HIS A 31 15.06 -4.22 -11.90
CA HIS A 31 14.99 -5.44 -11.08
C HIS A 31 13.75 -5.44 -10.16
N LEU A 32 13.44 -4.30 -9.54
CA LEU A 32 12.28 -4.19 -8.66
C LEU A 32 10.95 -4.44 -9.40
N CYS A 33 10.83 -4.00 -10.66
CA CYS A 33 9.58 -4.05 -11.43
C CYS A 33 9.45 -5.25 -12.38
N ASN A 34 10.47 -6.10 -12.50
CA ASN A 34 10.44 -7.25 -13.41
C ASN A 34 10.80 -8.59 -12.75
N GLU A 35 11.25 -8.62 -11.49
CA GLU A 35 11.45 -9.88 -10.78
C GLU A 35 10.22 -10.22 -9.94
N GLU A 36 9.64 -11.39 -10.21
CA GLU A 36 8.67 -12.04 -9.34
C GLU A 36 9.37 -12.95 -8.33
N PHE A 37 8.75 -13.13 -7.16
CA PHE A 37 9.19 -14.18 -6.25
C PHE A 37 8.71 -15.53 -6.78
N CYS A 38 9.57 -16.55 -6.77
CA CYS A 38 9.19 -17.91 -7.17
C CYS A 38 7.90 -18.38 -6.47
N HIS A 39 6.94 -18.83 -7.26
CA HIS A 39 5.67 -19.40 -6.82
C HIS A 39 5.19 -20.46 -7.81
N PRO A 40 4.36 -21.44 -7.39
CA PRO A 40 3.66 -22.32 -8.33
C PRO A 40 2.69 -21.51 -9.21
N PRO A 41 2.23 -22.07 -10.34
CA PRO A 41 1.24 -21.39 -11.20
C PRO A 41 0.01 -20.92 -10.42
N ILE A 42 -0.42 -19.68 -10.67
CA ILE A 42 -1.58 -19.11 -9.98
C ILE A 42 -2.86 -19.72 -10.60
N PRO A 43 -3.77 -20.28 -9.78
CA PRO A 43 -4.99 -20.90 -10.30
C PRO A 43 -5.85 -19.93 -11.10
N THR A 44 -6.44 -20.43 -12.18
CA THR A 44 -7.43 -19.67 -12.95
C THR A 44 -8.82 -19.86 -12.32
N VAL A 45 -9.53 -18.74 -12.14
CA VAL A 45 -10.94 -18.73 -11.71
C VAL A 45 -11.82 -18.49 -12.93
N PRO A 46 -12.99 -19.13 -13.04
CA PRO A 46 -13.91 -18.91 -14.15
C PRO A 46 -14.31 -17.44 -14.32
N SER A 47 -14.46 -16.99 -15.56
CA SER A 47 -14.94 -15.65 -15.88
C SER A 47 -16.41 -15.50 -15.55
N ILE A 48 -16.82 -14.26 -15.27
CA ILE A 48 -18.23 -13.91 -15.05
C ILE A 48 -18.62 -12.87 -16.09
N GLU A 49 -19.47 -13.27 -17.03
CA GLU A 49 -20.03 -12.37 -18.02
C GLU A 49 -21.24 -11.65 -17.44
N ARG A 50 -21.16 -10.32 -17.33
CA ARG A 50 -22.27 -9.45 -16.90
C ARG A 50 -22.24 -8.15 -17.70
N PRO A 51 -23.42 -7.61 -18.04
CA PRO A 51 -23.50 -6.34 -18.75
C PRO A 51 -22.89 -5.23 -17.90
N VAL A 52 -22.09 -4.39 -18.54
CA VAL A 52 -21.46 -3.20 -17.94
C VAL A 52 -22.05 -1.95 -18.58
N LEU A 53 -22.59 -1.07 -17.73
CA LEU A 53 -23.16 0.20 -18.17
C LEU A 53 -22.10 1.12 -18.80
N PRO A 54 -22.43 1.93 -19.82
CA PRO A 54 -21.54 2.93 -20.37
C PRO A 54 -21.01 3.92 -19.31
N ILE A 55 -19.84 4.51 -19.55
CA ILE A 55 -19.26 5.53 -18.68
C ILE A 55 -19.99 6.85 -18.91
N THR A 56 -20.40 7.52 -17.84
CA THR A 56 -21.19 8.77 -17.93
C THR A 56 -20.37 9.98 -17.48
N ALA A 57 -20.71 11.16 -18.01
CA ALA A 57 -20.09 12.42 -17.60
C ALA A 57 -20.24 12.66 -16.08
N VAL A 58 -21.38 12.31 -15.49
CA VAL A 58 -21.62 12.42 -14.03
C VAL A 58 -20.60 11.62 -13.22
N GLN A 59 -20.26 10.41 -13.66
CA GLN A 59 -19.23 9.60 -13.00
C GLN A 59 -17.85 10.25 -13.08
N ILE A 60 -17.55 10.92 -14.19
CA ILE A 60 -16.30 11.63 -14.42
C ILE A 60 -16.23 12.89 -13.57
N SER A 61 -17.28 13.72 -13.54
CA SER A 61 -17.35 14.89 -12.65
C SER A 61 -17.13 14.48 -11.19
N ALA A 62 -17.76 13.39 -10.75
CA ALA A 62 -17.56 12.84 -9.40
C ALA A 62 -16.13 12.30 -9.16
N ALA A 63 -15.46 11.79 -10.19
CA ALA A 63 -14.06 11.37 -10.12
C ALA A 63 -13.12 12.59 -10.02
N LEU A 64 -13.32 13.61 -10.86
CA LEU A 64 -12.55 14.86 -10.89
C LEU A 64 -12.65 15.63 -9.56
N ALA A 65 -13.84 15.68 -8.96
CA ALA A 65 -14.06 16.31 -7.65
C ALA A 65 -13.21 15.69 -6.53
N LYS A 66 -12.87 14.41 -6.63
CA LYS A 66 -12.01 13.70 -5.64
C LYS A 66 -10.52 13.89 -5.89
N MET A 67 -10.12 14.40 -7.05
CA MET A 67 -8.71 14.60 -7.37
C MET A 67 -8.22 15.90 -6.73
N LYS A 68 -6.99 15.88 -6.20
CA LYS A 68 -6.37 17.07 -5.61
C LYS A 68 -5.76 17.92 -6.72
N SER A 69 -5.90 19.24 -6.60
CA SER A 69 -5.25 20.22 -7.49
C SER A 69 -3.74 20.33 -7.23
N SER A 70 -3.02 20.97 -8.14
CA SER A 70 -1.59 21.29 -7.99
C SER A 70 -0.73 20.04 -7.77
N LYS A 71 -1.04 18.96 -8.52
CA LYS A 71 -0.27 17.73 -8.54
C LYS A 71 0.69 17.73 -9.73
N ALA A 72 1.85 17.11 -9.53
CA ALA A 72 2.84 16.90 -10.58
C ALA A 72 2.18 16.22 -11.79
N ASN A 73 2.51 16.69 -12.99
CA ASN A 73 2.03 16.17 -14.25
C ASN A 73 2.57 14.76 -14.55
N GLY A 74 1.84 14.05 -15.39
CA GLY A 74 2.31 12.80 -15.99
C GLY A 74 3.15 13.06 -17.24
N PRO A 75 3.51 12.01 -17.98
CA PRO A 75 4.28 12.12 -19.24
C PRO A 75 3.54 12.83 -20.39
N ASP A 76 2.24 13.08 -20.23
CA ASP A 76 1.40 13.83 -21.18
C ASP A 76 1.46 15.35 -20.96
N ASP A 77 2.13 15.81 -19.90
CA ASP A 77 2.19 17.20 -19.46
C ASP A 77 0.83 17.86 -19.16
N ILE A 78 -0.25 17.07 -19.08
CA ILE A 78 -1.60 17.56 -18.76
C ILE A 78 -1.81 17.59 -17.25
N LEU A 79 -1.99 18.78 -16.70
CA LEU A 79 -2.37 18.97 -15.30
C LEU A 79 -3.84 18.59 -15.06
N ILE A 80 -4.12 18.09 -13.86
CA ILE A 80 -5.50 17.80 -13.46
C ILE A 80 -6.38 19.05 -13.44
N ASP A 81 -5.78 20.21 -13.19
CA ASP A 81 -6.47 21.49 -13.13
C ASP A 81 -7.10 21.87 -14.48
N VAL A 82 -6.52 21.42 -15.61
CA VAL A 82 -7.12 21.60 -16.94
C VAL A 82 -8.50 20.94 -17.01
N TRP A 83 -8.59 19.68 -16.57
CA TRP A 83 -9.87 18.95 -16.58
C TRP A 83 -10.90 19.53 -15.62
N LYS A 84 -10.45 20.08 -14.49
CA LYS A 84 -11.33 20.75 -13.53
C LYS A 84 -11.87 22.07 -14.07
N LEU A 85 -11.03 22.86 -14.74
CA LEU A 85 -11.42 24.14 -15.34
C LEU A 85 -12.40 23.96 -16.50
N LEU A 86 -12.27 22.88 -17.28
CA LEU A 86 -13.20 22.54 -18.36
C LEU A 86 -14.59 22.11 -17.87
N GLY A 87 -14.74 21.80 -16.57
CA GLY A 87 -16.02 21.46 -15.95
C GLY A 87 -16.80 20.36 -16.68
N ASP A 88 -18.07 20.62 -16.96
CA ASP A 88 -18.97 19.67 -17.61
C ASP A 88 -18.56 19.35 -19.05
N ARG A 89 -18.05 20.33 -19.80
CA ARG A 89 -17.54 20.10 -21.17
C ARG A 89 -16.39 19.10 -21.17
N GLY A 90 -15.46 19.26 -20.23
CA GLY A 90 -14.35 18.31 -20.03
C GLY A 90 -14.85 16.93 -19.64
N SER A 91 -15.87 16.86 -18.78
CA SER A 91 -16.45 15.60 -18.32
C SER A 91 -17.18 14.83 -19.43
N VAL A 92 -17.90 15.53 -20.31
CA VAL A 92 -18.53 14.94 -21.50
C VAL A 92 -17.47 14.45 -22.47
N TRP A 93 -16.44 15.25 -22.75
CA TRP A 93 -15.37 14.86 -23.66
C TRP A 93 -14.62 13.62 -23.17
N LEU A 94 -14.26 13.58 -21.88
CA LEU A 94 -13.63 12.42 -21.26
C LEU A 94 -14.54 11.18 -21.27
N ALA A 95 -15.86 11.35 -21.16
CA ALA A 95 -16.80 10.23 -21.25
C ALA A 95 -16.73 9.58 -22.63
N THR A 96 -16.78 10.40 -23.68
CA THR A 96 -16.64 9.95 -25.06
C THR A 96 -15.30 9.25 -25.29
N LEU A 97 -14.19 9.84 -24.81
CA LEU A 97 -12.87 9.22 -24.88
C LEU A 97 -12.84 7.85 -24.20
N PHE A 98 -13.35 7.74 -22.97
CA PHE A 98 -13.31 6.49 -22.22
C PHE A 98 -14.21 5.41 -22.82
N ILE A 99 -15.38 5.78 -23.36
CA ILE A 99 -16.24 4.86 -24.12
C ILE A 99 -15.49 4.32 -25.34
N LYS A 100 -14.79 5.18 -26.08
CA LYS A 100 -13.98 4.78 -27.23
C LYS A 100 -12.85 3.83 -26.83
N ILE A 101 -12.08 4.16 -25.79
CA ILE A 101 -10.99 3.31 -25.26
C ILE A 101 -11.49 1.90 -24.93
N VAL A 102 -12.62 1.78 -24.25
CA VAL A 102 -13.15 0.47 -23.84
C VAL A 102 -13.82 -0.30 -24.97
N ALA A 103 -14.31 0.38 -26.00
CA ALA A 103 -14.87 -0.23 -27.20
C ALA A 103 -13.76 -0.78 -28.11
N GLU A 104 -12.69 -0.02 -28.29
CA GLU A 104 -11.54 -0.38 -29.13
C GLU A 104 -10.56 -1.32 -28.42
N GLY A 105 -10.61 -1.41 -27.09
CA GLY A 105 -9.66 -2.21 -26.32
C GLY A 105 -8.24 -1.67 -26.41
N ARG A 106 -8.06 -0.35 -26.52
CA ARG A 106 -6.75 0.30 -26.63
C ARG A 106 -6.71 1.63 -25.89
N THR A 107 -5.68 1.83 -25.09
CA THR A 107 -5.40 3.12 -24.43
C THR A 107 -4.50 3.99 -25.31
N PRO A 108 -4.48 5.31 -25.11
CA PRO A 108 -3.41 6.16 -25.64
C PRO A 108 -2.03 5.61 -25.24
N ASP A 109 -1.08 5.59 -26.17
CA ASP A 109 0.24 5.00 -25.94
C ASP A 109 0.97 5.68 -24.77
N VAL A 110 0.74 6.99 -24.55
CA VAL A 110 1.29 7.75 -23.41
C VAL A 110 0.85 7.20 -22.04
N TRP A 111 -0.31 6.55 -21.93
CA TRP A 111 -0.76 5.92 -20.68
C TRP A 111 0.08 4.70 -20.30
N GLN A 112 0.79 4.12 -21.26
CA GLN A 112 1.72 3.01 -21.04
C GLN A 112 3.13 3.49 -20.68
N THR A 113 3.33 4.80 -20.50
CA THR A 113 4.61 5.39 -20.08
C THR A 113 4.47 6.01 -18.71
N PHE A 114 5.46 5.81 -17.83
CA PHE A 114 5.48 6.40 -16.49
C PHE A 114 6.86 6.95 -16.14
N VAL A 115 6.88 8.05 -15.38
CA VAL A 115 8.12 8.55 -14.80
C VAL A 115 8.21 8.12 -13.34
N THR A 116 9.21 7.30 -13.02
CA THR A 116 9.52 6.91 -11.64
C THR A 116 10.44 7.93 -11.00
N VAL A 117 10.01 8.52 -9.89
CA VAL A 117 10.81 9.45 -9.08
C VAL A 117 11.18 8.78 -7.77
N PRO A 118 12.48 8.57 -7.47
CA PRO A 118 12.92 8.05 -6.18
C PRO A 118 12.71 9.09 -5.09
N VAL A 119 11.92 8.75 -4.08
CA VAL A 119 11.67 9.59 -2.90
C VAL A 119 12.24 8.93 -1.66
N TRP A 120 13.13 9.63 -0.96
CA TRP A 120 13.80 9.09 0.23
C TRP A 120 12.79 8.82 1.36
N LYS A 121 12.92 7.68 2.04
CA LYS A 121 12.01 7.24 3.11
C LYS A 121 12.14 8.05 4.41
N GLY A 122 13.06 9.01 4.49
CA GLY A 122 13.39 9.71 5.75
C GLY A 122 14.22 8.85 6.73
N LYS A 123 14.68 7.68 6.29
CA LYS A 123 15.43 6.70 7.10
C LYS A 123 16.26 5.79 6.20
N GLY A 124 17.36 5.26 6.75
CA GLY A 124 18.30 4.41 6.03
C GLY A 124 19.49 5.20 5.50
N ASP A 125 20.37 4.52 4.77
CA ASP A 125 21.50 5.16 4.09
C ASP A 125 21.00 5.93 2.86
N ILE A 126 21.32 7.22 2.77
CA ILE A 126 20.90 8.10 1.66
C ILE A 126 21.51 7.66 0.33
N ALA A 127 22.68 7.01 0.36
CA ALA A 127 23.33 6.52 -0.85
C ALA A 127 22.78 5.15 -1.31
N ASP A 128 21.99 4.46 -0.48
CA ASP A 128 21.40 3.16 -0.83
C ASP A 128 20.02 3.34 -1.50
N CYS A 129 19.87 2.77 -2.71
CA CYS A 129 18.61 2.75 -3.45
C CYS A 129 17.45 2.13 -2.65
N THR A 130 17.72 1.18 -1.76
CA THR A 130 16.68 0.53 -0.94
C THR A 130 16.01 1.49 0.06
N SER A 131 16.66 2.60 0.37
CA SER A 131 16.15 3.67 1.25
C SER A 131 15.12 4.58 0.55
N TYR A 132 14.77 4.33 -0.71
CA TYR A 132 13.85 5.15 -1.49
C TYR A 132 12.56 4.40 -1.85
N ARG A 133 11.49 5.16 -2.05
CA ARG A 133 10.20 4.68 -2.58
C ARG A 133 10.09 5.10 -4.06
N PRO A 134 9.65 4.20 -4.96
CA PRO A 134 9.34 4.58 -6.32
C PRO A 134 7.98 5.30 -6.38
N ILE A 135 7.98 6.63 -6.55
CA ILE A 135 6.73 7.34 -6.87
C ILE A 135 6.57 7.38 -8.38
N ARG A 136 5.54 6.73 -8.92
CA ARG A 136 5.25 6.77 -10.36
C ARG A 136 4.34 7.96 -10.67
N LEU A 137 4.75 8.78 -11.63
CA LEU A 137 3.95 9.84 -12.21
C LEU A 137 3.19 9.25 -13.40
N LEU A 138 1.87 9.16 -13.27
CA LEU A 138 0.95 8.69 -14.31
C LEU A 138 0.15 9.88 -14.86
N CYS A 139 -0.27 9.77 -16.13
CA CYS A 139 -1.20 10.70 -16.77
C CYS A 139 -2.43 10.96 -15.90
N HIS A 140 -2.81 12.22 -15.72
CA HIS A 140 -4.00 12.55 -14.93
C HIS A 140 -5.27 12.01 -15.55
N THR A 141 -5.35 12.01 -16.89
CA THR A 141 -6.47 11.46 -17.66
C THR A 141 -6.66 9.96 -17.36
N MET A 142 -5.57 9.19 -17.28
CA MET A 142 -5.59 7.78 -16.85
C MET A 142 -6.09 7.64 -15.42
N LYS A 143 -5.64 8.48 -14.50
CA LYS A 143 -6.11 8.46 -13.10
C LYS A 143 -7.61 8.74 -12.99
N VAL A 144 -8.17 9.59 -13.84
CA VAL A 144 -9.64 9.81 -13.87
C VAL A 144 -10.35 8.51 -14.27
N PHE A 145 -9.87 7.82 -15.31
CA PHE A 145 -10.42 6.52 -15.73
C PHE A 145 -10.33 5.48 -14.60
N GLU A 146 -9.17 5.36 -13.96
CA GLU A 146 -8.96 4.49 -12.79
C GLU A 146 -9.95 4.79 -11.66
N ARG A 147 -10.22 6.06 -11.35
CA ARG A 147 -11.18 6.46 -10.30
C ARG A 147 -12.61 6.07 -10.64
N VAL A 148 -13.00 6.15 -11.92
CA VAL A 148 -14.32 5.69 -12.39
C VAL A 148 -14.43 4.17 -12.24
N LEU A 149 -13.40 3.44 -12.65
CA LEU A 149 -13.33 1.99 -12.50
C LEU A 149 -13.34 1.57 -11.03
N GLU A 150 -12.52 2.19 -10.18
CA GLU A 150 -12.49 1.98 -8.72
C GLU A 150 -13.88 2.18 -8.11
N ALA A 151 -14.59 3.25 -8.47
CA ALA A 151 -15.92 3.54 -7.96
C ALA A 151 -16.97 2.50 -8.37
N ARG A 152 -16.82 1.88 -9.54
CA ARG A 152 -17.68 0.78 -10.00
C ARG A 152 -17.34 -0.53 -9.30
N LEU A 153 -16.06 -0.87 -9.19
CA LEU A 153 -15.61 -2.08 -8.51
C LEU A 153 -16.03 -2.10 -7.04
N ARG A 154 -15.92 -0.97 -6.32
CA ARG A 154 -16.35 -0.87 -4.91
C ARG A 154 -17.83 -1.11 -4.67
N LYS A 155 -18.68 -1.10 -5.70
CA LYS A 155 -20.11 -1.49 -5.59
C LYS A 155 -20.33 -2.99 -5.71
N ILE A 156 -19.33 -3.71 -6.21
CA ILE A 156 -19.41 -5.14 -6.53
C ILE A 156 -18.64 -5.94 -5.49
N VAL A 157 -17.42 -5.49 -5.17
CA VAL A 157 -16.50 -6.22 -4.30
C VAL A 157 -16.72 -5.87 -2.84
N SER A 158 -16.64 -6.89 -1.99
CA SER A 158 -16.50 -6.76 -0.54
C SER A 158 -15.18 -7.40 -0.11
N VAL A 159 -14.53 -6.79 0.88
CA VAL A 159 -13.33 -7.32 1.52
C VAL A 159 -13.65 -7.74 2.96
N SER A 160 -12.83 -8.61 3.53
CA SER A 160 -12.96 -9.04 4.93
C SER A 160 -13.04 -7.83 5.88
N LEU A 161 -13.86 -7.99 6.93
CA LEU A 161 -13.98 -7.01 8.03
C LEU A 161 -12.67 -6.80 8.79
N ASN A 162 -11.70 -7.70 8.63
CA ASN A 162 -10.37 -7.56 9.20
C ASN A 162 -9.50 -6.53 8.46
N GLN A 163 -9.84 -6.17 7.21
CA GLN A 163 -9.11 -5.18 6.44
C GLN A 163 -9.60 -3.77 6.75
N CYS A 164 -8.69 -2.93 7.25
CA CYS A 164 -8.93 -1.53 7.56
C CYS A 164 -8.18 -0.56 6.66
N GLY A 165 -7.15 -1.02 5.94
CA GLY A 165 -6.44 -0.22 4.95
C GLY A 165 -7.28 -0.06 3.68
N PHE A 166 -7.40 1.17 3.18
CA PHE A 166 -8.14 1.51 1.95
C PHE A 166 -9.64 1.10 1.93
N VAL A 167 -10.21 0.82 3.09
CA VAL A 167 -11.63 0.53 3.30
C VAL A 167 -12.35 1.77 3.82
N LYS A 168 -13.51 2.07 3.25
CA LYS A 168 -14.32 3.22 3.68
C LYS A 168 -14.75 3.01 5.13
N ASN A 169 -14.66 4.07 5.94
CA ASN A 169 -15.09 4.08 7.35
C ASN A 169 -14.29 3.17 8.30
N CYS A 170 -13.15 2.59 7.91
CA CYS A 170 -12.16 2.06 8.86
C CYS A 170 -10.88 2.92 8.78
N SER A 171 -10.43 3.40 9.93
CA SER A 171 -9.19 4.16 10.06
C SER A 171 -8.15 3.37 10.84
N ILE A 172 -6.88 3.82 10.79
CA ILE A 172 -5.82 3.28 11.64
C ILE A 172 -6.17 3.40 13.13
N ILE A 173 -6.95 4.42 13.51
CA ILE A 173 -7.40 4.63 14.88
C ILE A 173 -8.37 3.53 15.29
N ASP A 174 -9.30 3.12 14.42
CA ASP A 174 -10.23 2.04 14.71
C ASP A 174 -9.47 0.70 14.89
N ALA A 175 -8.44 0.44 14.07
CA ALA A 175 -7.59 -0.74 14.21
C ALA A 175 -6.80 -0.74 15.54
N ILE A 176 -6.16 0.38 15.90
CA ILE A 176 -5.45 0.53 17.18
C ILE A 176 -6.40 0.32 18.36
N TYR A 177 -7.61 0.89 18.27
CA TYR A 177 -8.64 0.76 19.29
C TYR A 177 -9.06 -0.70 19.50
N ALA A 178 -9.26 -1.46 18.41
CA ALA A 178 -9.60 -2.88 18.47
C ALA A 178 -8.50 -3.72 19.16
N VAL A 179 -7.23 -3.49 18.82
CA VAL A 179 -6.08 -4.15 19.48
C VAL A 179 -6.04 -3.80 20.97
N ARG A 180 -6.32 -2.53 21.33
CA ARG A 180 -6.30 -2.09 22.72
C ARG A 180 -7.39 -2.76 23.55
N ILE A 181 -8.61 -2.88 23.02
CA ILE A 181 -9.70 -3.62 23.67
C ILE A 181 -9.31 -5.09 23.88
N LEU A 182 -8.74 -5.72 22.84
CA LEU A 182 -8.29 -7.11 22.93
C LEU A 182 -7.30 -7.27 24.11
N LEU A 183 -6.31 -6.39 24.19
CA LEU A 183 -5.30 -6.43 25.25
C LEU A 183 -5.86 -6.14 26.65
N GLU A 184 -6.75 -5.15 26.81
CA GLU A 184 -7.31 -4.82 28.13
C GLU A 184 -8.30 -5.88 28.63
N LYS A 185 -9.16 -6.45 27.76
CA LYS A 185 -10.09 -7.53 28.16
C LYS A 185 -9.37 -8.78 28.67
N HIS A 186 -8.24 -9.14 28.05
CA HIS A 186 -7.44 -10.27 28.53
C HIS A 186 -6.69 -9.93 29.81
N ARG A 187 -6.23 -8.69 29.95
CA ARG A 187 -5.63 -8.18 31.18
C ARG A 187 -6.60 -8.24 32.36
N GLU A 188 -7.87 -7.88 32.17
CA GLU A 188 -8.93 -7.97 33.19
C GLU A 188 -9.12 -9.41 33.68
N LYS A 189 -8.99 -10.38 32.77
CA LYS A 189 -9.09 -11.82 33.07
C LYS A 189 -7.77 -12.47 33.51
N ASN A 190 -6.73 -11.67 33.69
CA ASN A 190 -5.36 -12.12 34.00
C ASN A 190 -4.84 -13.20 33.01
N ARG A 191 -5.19 -13.06 31.72
CA ARG A 191 -4.73 -13.94 30.64
C ARG A 191 -3.66 -13.24 29.80
N SER A 192 -2.73 -14.02 29.28
CA SER A 192 -1.73 -13.55 28.33
C SER A 192 -2.31 -13.38 26.93
N VAL A 193 -1.77 -12.43 26.18
CA VAL A 193 -2.00 -12.29 24.74
C VAL A 193 -0.67 -12.11 24.03
N HIS A 194 -0.50 -12.86 22.95
CA HIS A 194 0.65 -12.83 22.07
C HIS A 194 0.24 -12.19 20.75
N LEU A 195 1.08 -11.30 20.23
CA LEU A 195 0.84 -10.54 19.00
C LEU A 195 2.05 -10.66 18.07
N ALA A 196 1.79 -10.86 16.79
CA ALA A 196 2.79 -10.79 15.73
C ALA A 196 2.38 -9.70 14.74
N PHE A 197 3.34 -8.84 14.40
CA PHE A 197 3.20 -7.78 13.41
C PHE A 197 4.05 -8.17 12.20
N LEU A 198 3.39 -8.57 11.11
CA LEU A 198 4.05 -9.02 9.89
C LEU A 198 4.22 -7.84 8.93
N ASP A 199 5.42 -7.73 8.36
CA ASP A 199 5.77 -6.77 7.28
C ASP A 199 5.95 -7.58 6.00
N LEU A 200 5.28 -7.19 4.91
CA LEU A 200 5.48 -7.82 3.61
C LEU A 200 6.67 -7.17 2.89
N GLU A 201 7.49 -7.99 2.23
CA GLU A 201 8.63 -7.50 1.47
C GLU A 201 8.17 -6.89 0.14
N LYS A 202 8.30 -5.56 0.02
CA LYS A 202 8.05 -4.82 -1.23
C LYS A 202 6.66 -5.14 -1.82
N ALA A 203 5.65 -5.21 -0.95
CA ALA A 203 4.35 -5.81 -1.26
C ALA A 203 3.72 -5.28 -2.55
N PHE A 204 3.67 -3.96 -2.74
CA PHE A 204 3.10 -3.34 -3.95
C PHE A 204 3.92 -3.60 -5.21
N ASP A 205 5.24 -3.72 -5.09
CA ASP A 205 6.15 -3.85 -6.22
C ASP A 205 6.28 -5.29 -6.72
N ARG A 206 5.85 -6.28 -5.91
CA ARG A 206 6.06 -7.72 -6.14
C ARG A 206 4.78 -8.52 -6.41
N VAL A 207 3.62 -7.86 -6.51
CA VAL A 207 2.35 -8.57 -6.82
C VAL A 207 2.38 -9.12 -8.24
N PRO A 208 2.23 -10.44 -8.45
CA PRO A 208 2.10 -11.01 -9.79
C PRO A 208 0.80 -10.53 -10.46
N HIS A 209 0.82 -10.24 -11.76
CA HIS A 209 -0.40 -9.78 -12.46
C HIS A 209 -1.47 -10.86 -12.54
N GLU A 210 -1.08 -12.13 -12.67
CA GLU A 210 -2.00 -13.27 -12.60
C GLU A 210 -2.80 -13.28 -11.28
N LEU A 211 -2.17 -12.86 -10.17
CA LEU A 211 -2.84 -12.74 -8.88
C LEU A 211 -3.93 -11.65 -8.91
N LEU A 212 -3.71 -10.55 -9.62
CA LEU A 212 -4.72 -9.50 -9.80
C LEU A 212 -5.96 -10.06 -10.50
N TRP A 213 -5.77 -10.78 -11.60
CA TRP A 213 -6.84 -11.36 -12.40
C TRP A 213 -7.62 -12.42 -11.63
N MET A 214 -6.90 -13.35 -10.99
CA MET A 214 -7.49 -14.34 -10.08
C MET A 214 -8.36 -13.67 -9.02
N SER A 215 -7.83 -12.63 -8.37
CA SER A 215 -8.53 -11.94 -7.28
C SER A 215 -9.78 -11.20 -7.76
N MET A 216 -9.71 -10.51 -8.91
CA MET A 216 -10.89 -9.86 -9.49
C MET A 216 -12.01 -10.87 -9.77
N ARG A 217 -11.68 -12.03 -10.36
CA ARG A 217 -12.66 -13.09 -10.62
C ARG A 217 -13.19 -13.74 -9.35
N SER A 218 -12.34 -14.00 -8.34
CA SER A 218 -12.76 -14.51 -7.02
C SER A 218 -13.76 -13.58 -6.31
N HIS A 219 -13.61 -12.26 -6.50
CA HIS A 219 -14.55 -11.25 -6.00
C HIS A 219 -15.75 -10.98 -6.92
N ARG A 220 -15.98 -11.86 -7.90
CA ARG A 220 -17.12 -11.84 -8.83
C ARG A 220 -17.18 -10.57 -9.69
N VAL A 221 -16.03 -9.98 -9.99
CA VAL A 221 -15.97 -8.83 -10.90
C VAL A 221 -16.29 -9.29 -12.33
N PRO A 222 -17.20 -8.60 -13.05
CA PRO A 222 -17.46 -8.86 -14.46
C PRO A 222 -16.20 -8.81 -15.32
N GLU A 223 -16.08 -9.75 -16.26
CA GLU A 223 -14.89 -9.90 -17.12
C GLU A 223 -14.56 -8.62 -17.90
N LYS A 224 -15.58 -7.86 -18.32
CA LYS A 224 -15.39 -6.57 -19.00
C LYS A 224 -14.63 -5.54 -18.14
N TYR A 225 -14.83 -5.49 -16.82
CA TYR A 225 -14.02 -4.63 -15.94
C TYR A 225 -12.62 -5.16 -15.70
N MET A 226 -12.43 -6.48 -15.76
CA MET A 226 -11.10 -7.09 -15.74
C MET A 226 -10.32 -6.65 -16.98
N ARG A 227 -10.90 -6.78 -18.18
CA ARG A 227 -10.30 -6.27 -19.44
C ARG A 227 -9.95 -4.80 -19.37
N TRP A 228 -10.82 -3.96 -18.79
CA TRP A 228 -10.51 -2.53 -18.60
C TRP A 228 -9.29 -2.32 -17.71
N THR A 229 -9.11 -3.17 -16.70
CA THR A 229 -7.92 -3.16 -15.85
C THR A 229 -6.71 -3.65 -16.63
N GLU A 230 -6.80 -4.74 -17.39
CA GLU A 230 -5.71 -5.27 -18.23
C GLU A 230 -5.19 -4.23 -19.22
N LEU A 231 -6.07 -3.40 -19.80
CA LEU A 231 -5.66 -2.28 -20.65
C LEU A 231 -4.68 -1.33 -19.96
N LEU A 232 -4.80 -1.15 -18.65
CA LEU A 232 -3.91 -0.29 -17.85
C LEU A 232 -2.57 -0.97 -17.54
N TYR A 233 -2.46 -2.30 -17.69
CA TYR A 233 -1.29 -3.12 -17.37
C TYR A 233 -0.64 -3.79 -18.59
N ALA A 234 -1.13 -3.54 -19.81
CA ALA A 234 -0.77 -4.29 -21.00
C ALA A 234 0.74 -4.31 -21.31
N LYS A 235 1.40 -3.15 -21.46
CA LYS A 235 2.86 -3.06 -21.73
C LYS A 235 3.47 -1.79 -21.12
N PRO A 236 3.36 -1.59 -19.80
CA PRO A 236 3.88 -0.39 -19.19
C PRO A 236 5.40 -0.32 -19.28
N THR A 237 5.88 0.87 -19.62
CA THR A 237 7.30 1.25 -19.58
C THR A 237 7.50 2.35 -18.55
N SER A 238 8.65 2.35 -17.89
CA SER A 238 9.03 3.42 -16.98
C SER A 238 10.44 3.93 -17.25
N ALA A 239 10.64 5.21 -16.98
CA ALA A 239 11.97 5.82 -16.92
C ALA A 239 12.17 6.43 -15.53
N VAL A 240 13.40 6.42 -15.02
CA VAL A 240 13.72 7.01 -13.71
C VAL A 240 14.15 8.46 -13.90
N ARG A 241 13.50 9.38 -13.19
CA ARG A 241 13.89 10.80 -13.15
C ARG A 241 14.50 11.12 -11.79
N CYS A 242 15.76 11.50 -11.78
CA CYS A 242 16.49 11.93 -10.58
C CYS A 242 17.27 13.23 -10.85
N ALA A 243 18.04 13.71 -9.86
CA ALA A 243 18.79 14.96 -10.00
C ALA A 243 19.84 14.95 -11.12
N ALA A 244 20.30 13.76 -11.53
CA ALA A 244 21.29 13.60 -12.59
C ALA A 244 20.66 13.53 -14.00
N GLY A 245 19.32 13.54 -14.12
CA GLY A 245 18.61 13.47 -15.39
C GLY A 245 17.50 12.41 -15.43
N THR A 246 17.06 12.05 -16.64
CA THR A 246 16.09 10.98 -16.90
C THR A 246 16.77 9.79 -17.58
N SER A 247 16.58 8.58 -17.05
CA SER A 247 17.18 7.36 -17.61
C SER A 247 16.51 6.94 -18.92
N ARG A 248 17.18 6.06 -19.67
CA ARG A 248 16.51 5.25 -20.70
C ARG A 248 15.33 4.45 -20.09
N PRO A 249 14.26 4.20 -20.87
CA PRO A 249 13.10 3.46 -20.39
C PRO A 249 13.41 1.98 -20.18
N PHE A 250 12.59 1.33 -19.36
CA PHE A 250 12.58 -0.11 -19.09
C PHE A 250 11.14 -0.62 -18.96
N SER A 251 10.91 -1.92 -19.20
CA SER A 251 9.58 -2.53 -19.06
C SER A 251 9.18 -2.71 -17.59
N VAL A 252 7.88 -2.78 -17.32
CA VAL A 252 7.33 -3.12 -16.01
C VAL A 252 6.44 -4.35 -16.19
N GLN A 253 6.77 -5.45 -15.52
CA GLN A 253 6.05 -6.72 -15.63
C GLN A 253 5.36 -7.14 -14.35
N VAL A 254 5.74 -6.54 -13.21
CA VAL A 254 5.32 -6.98 -11.87
C VAL A 254 4.87 -5.79 -11.04
N GLY A 255 3.96 -6.08 -10.13
CA GLY A 255 3.49 -5.15 -9.12
C GLY A 255 2.39 -4.24 -9.63
N VAL A 256 1.75 -3.58 -8.67
CA VAL A 256 0.73 -2.58 -8.92
C VAL A 256 1.36 -1.19 -9.04
N HIS A 257 0.69 -0.27 -9.72
CA HIS A 257 1.23 1.06 -9.98
C HIS A 257 1.24 1.94 -8.72
N GLN A 258 2.41 2.20 -8.12
CA GLN A 258 2.51 3.15 -7.01
C GLN A 258 2.17 4.57 -7.46
N GLY A 259 1.07 5.14 -6.95
CA GLY A 259 0.54 6.45 -7.36
C GLY A 259 -0.73 6.37 -8.22
N SER A 260 -1.15 5.16 -8.60
CA SER A 260 -2.46 4.86 -9.18
C SER A 260 -3.56 4.97 -8.13
N SER A 261 -4.75 5.37 -8.57
CA SER A 261 -5.94 5.43 -7.72
C SER A 261 -6.65 4.08 -7.58
N LEU A 262 -6.44 3.16 -8.53
CA LEU A 262 -7.03 1.83 -8.55
C LEU A 262 -6.18 0.80 -7.79
N SER A 263 -4.85 0.92 -7.86
CA SER A 263 -3.90 -0.04 -7.31
C SER A 263 -4.11 -0.40 -5.82
N PRO A 264 -4.47 0.53 -4.91
CA PRO A 264 -4.76 0.18 -3.52
C PRO A 264 -5.94 -0.78 -3.35
N LEU A 265 -6.99 -0.64 -4.18
CA LEU A 265 -8.14 -1.54 -4.16
C LEU A 265 -7.74 -2.93 -4.67
N LEU A 266 -7.01 -3.00 -5.79
CA LEU A 266 -6.55 -4.27 -6.34
C LEU A 266 -5.68 -5.04 -5.33
N PHE A 267 -4.76 -4.33 -4.68
CA PHE A 267 -3.88 -4.93 -3.67
C PHE A 267 -4.66 -5.57 -2.51
N ILE A 268 -5.65 -4.87 -1.94
CA ILE A 268 -6.44 -5.42 -0.83
C ILE A 268 -7.33 -6.58 -1.28
N LEU A 269 -7.77 -6.63 -2.54
CA LEU A 269 -8.50 -7.78 -3.08
C LEU A 269 -7.59 -9.00 -3.21
N CYS A 270 -6.33 -8.83 -3.61
CA CYS A 270 -5.34 -9.90 -3.62
C CYS A 270 -5.07 -10.44 -2.23
N MET A 271 -4.82 -9.55 -1.27
CA MET A 271 -4.62 -9.93 0.12
C MET A 271 -5.85 -10.66 0.67
N ASP A 272 -7.06 -10.17 0.41
CA ASP A 272 -8.29 -10.85 0.83
C ASP A 272 -8.37 -12.25 0.22
N THR A 273 -8.27 -12.36 -1.11
CA THR A 273 -8.40 -13.62 -1.85
C THR A 273 -7.48 -14.71 -1.31
N ILE A 274 -6.19 -14.41 -1.08
CA ILE A 274 -5.22 -15.43 -0.67
C ILE A 274 -5.23 -15.71 0.83
N THR A 275 -5.71 -14.78 1.66
CA THR A 275 -5.64 -14.91 3.13
C THR A 275 -6.98 -15.20 3.79
N LYS A 276 -8.11 -15.07 3.09
CA LYS A 276 -9.48 -15.20 3.66
C LYS A 276 -9.69 -16.46 4.50
N GLU A 277 -9.16 -17.60 4.07
CA GLU A 277 -9.29 -18.89 4.76
C GLU A 277 -8.44 -19.01 6.03
N ILE A 278 -7.33 -18.28 6.11
CA ILE A 278 -6.39 -18.33 7.24
C ILE A 278 -6.55 -17.15 8.21
N GLN A 279 -7.44 -16.21 7.89
CA GLN A 279 -7.78 -15.10 8.76
C GLN A 279 -8.65 -15.58 9.92
N LYS A 280 -8.30 -15.20 11.15
CA LYS A 280 -9.20 -15.35 12.30
C LYS A 280 -10.17 -14.17 12.35
N GLN A 281 -11.30 -14.36 13.05
CA GLN A 281 -12.28 -13.29 13.21
C GLN A 281 -11.69 -12.07 13.93
N HIS A 282 -12.18 -10.89 13.58
CA HIS A 282 -11.84 -9.64 14.24
C HIS A 282 -12.04 -9.75 15.77
N PRO A 283 -11.11 -9.28 16.63
CA PRO A 283 -9.87 -8.54 16.32
C PRO A 283 -8.60 -9.42 16.30
N TRP A 284 -8.71 -10.74 16.17
CA TRP A 284 -7.57 -11.66 16.22
C TRP A 284 -6.66 -11.57 14.99
N THR A 285 -7.21 -11.12 13.88
CA THR A 285 -6.47 -10.78 12.67
C THR A 285 -6.91 -9.39 12.23
N LEU A 286 -5.94 -8.51 11.98
CA LEU A 286 -6.18 -7.17 11.48
C LEU A 286 -5.20 -6.90 10.34
N LEU A 287 -5.70 -6.35 9.24
CA LEU A 287 -4.91 -5.94 8.10
C LEU A 287 -5.06 -4.43 7.93
N PHE A 288 -3.97 -3.77 7.62
CA PHE A 288 -3.95 -2.41 7.14
C PHE A 288 -3.09 -2.34 5.90
N ALA A 289 -3.72 -2.59 4.75
CA ALA A 289 -3.02 -2.84 3.49
C ALA A 289 -2.00 -3.99 3.62
N ASP A 290 -0.71 -3.70 3.56
CA ASP A 290 0.41 -4.65 3.68
C ASP A 290 0.83 -4.91 5.14
N ASP A 291 0.42 -4.09 6.10
CA ASP A 291 0.67 -4.35 7.52
C ASP A 291 -0.34 -5.38 8.06
N VAL A 292 0.14 -6.50 8.61
CA VAL A 292 -0.73 -7.54 9.19
C VAL A 292 -0.43 -7.71 10.67
N MET A 293 -1.48 -7.73 11.50
CA MET A 293 -1.40 -8.11 12.90
C MET A 293 -2.15 -9.42 13.14
N LEU A 294 -1.47 -10.35 13.82
CA LEU A 294 -2.04 -11.61 14.28
C LEU A 294 -1.98 -11.67 15.81
N ALA A 295 -3.03 -12.18 16.45
CA ALA A 295 -3.11 -12.34 17.88
C ALA A 295 -3.47 -13.79 18.26
N SER A 296 -3.00 -14.22 19.42
CA SER A 296 -3.37 -15.51 20.01
C SER A 296 -3.19 -15.50 21.52
N GLU A 297 -3.96 -16.34 22.22
CA GLU A 297 -3.77 -16.59 23.65
C GLU A 297 -2.53 -17.46 23.93
N SER A 298 -2.05 -18.22 22.93
CA SER A 298 -0.87 -19.08 23.04
C SER A 298 0.23 -18.68 22.06
N ARG A 299 1.48 -18.66 22.54
CA ARG A 299 2.66 -18.43 21.70
C ARG A 299 2.81 -19.50 20.61
N GLY A 300 2.52 -20.76 20.94
CA GLY A 300 2.63 -21.87 19.97
C GLY A 300 1.63 -21.73 18.83
N ASP A 301 0.40 -21.32 19.13
CA ASP A 301 -0.63 -21.10 18.13
C ASP A 301 -0.35 -19.86 17.27
N LEU A 302 0.22 -18.81 17.86
CA LEU A 302 0.69 -17.66 17.09
C LEU A 302 1.80 -18.07 16.12
N GLN A 303 2.77 -18.87 16.56
CA GLN A 303 3.85 -19.35 15.70
C GLN A 303 3.32 -20.17 14.51
N LYS A 304 2.37 -21.08 14.76
CA LYS A 304 1.69 -21.84 13.70
C LYS A 304 0.97 -20.93 12.70
N GLN A 305 0.27 -19.90 13.20
CA GLN A 305 -0.39 -18.91 12.34
C GLN A 305 0.62 -18.13 11.49
N VAL A 306 1.70 -17.61 12.07
CA VAL A 306 2.73 -16.87 11.32
C VAL A 306 3.34 -17.76 10.22
N GLN A 307 3.59 -19.04 10.52
CA GLN A 307 4.09 -19.99 9.53
C GLN A 307 3.08 -20.23 8.41
N SER A 308 1.80 -20.46 8.75
CA SER A 308 0.72 -20.58 7.75
C SER A 308 0.60 -19.34 6.85
N TRP A 309 0.74 -18.13 7.42
CA TRP A 309 0.75 -16.89 6.65
C TRP A 309 1.96 -16.79 5.72
N LYS A 310 3.15 -17.14 6.20
CA LYS A 310 4.37 -17.17 5.39
C LYS A 310 4.21 -18.11 4.19
N ASP A 311 3.78 -19.33 4.43
CA ASP A 311 3.65 -20.36 3.39
C ASP A 311 2.55 -19.99 2.38
N ARG A 312 1.42 -19.45 2.87
CA ARG A 312 0.32 -18.99 2.02
C ARG A 312 0.77 -17.83 1.12
N LEU A 313 1.47 -16.82 1.66
CA LEU A 313 1.95 -15.69 0.86
C LEU A 313 2.96 -16.14 -0.20
N GLN A 314 3.89 -17.03 0.17
CA GLN A 314 4.90 -17.56 -0.76
C GLN A 314 4.29 -18.33 -1.93
N LYS A 315 3.19 -19.05 -1.69
CA LYS A 315 2.45 -19.76 -2.75
C LYS A 315 1.90 -18.83 -3.85
N TYR A 316 1.74 -17.54 -3.59
CA TYR A 316 1.20 -16.56 -4.54
C TYR A 316 2.19 -15.42 -4.85
N GLY A 317 3.49 -15.69 -4.71
CA GLY A 317 4.52 -14.72 -5.12
C GLY A 317 4.72 -13.55 -4.17
N LEU A 318 4.26 -13.64 -2.91
CA LEU A 318 4.48 -12.64 -1.88
C LEU A 318 5.39 -13.20 -0.76
N ARG A 319 6.13 -12.33 -0.08
CA ARG A 319 7.04 -12.74 0.99
C ARG A 319 6.93 -11.87 2.23
N LEU A 320 7.15 -12.47 3.40
CA LEU A 320 7.30 -11.75 4.65
C LEU A 320 8.74 -11.27 4.83
N ASN A 321 8.89 -10.03 5.26
CA ASN A 321 10.15 -9.48 5.72
C ASN A 321 10.42 -9.91 7.17
N THR A 322 11.06 -11.06 7.34
CA THR A 322 11.36 -11.64 8.66
C THR A 322 12.16 -10.70 9.57
N SER A 323 13.01 -9.84 9.01
CA SER A 323 13.83 -8.89 9.78
C SER A 323 13.04 -7.74 10.41
N LYS A 324 11.87 -7.44 9.82
CA LYS A 324 10.97 -6.37 10.27
C LYS A 324 9.73 -6.90 10.98
N THR A 325 9.40 -8.18 10.82
CA THR A 325 8.35 -8.83 11.61
C THR A 325 8.69 -8.76 13.10
N GLU A 326 7.76 -8.25 13.91
CA GLU A 326 7.94 -8.07 15.36
C GLU A 326 6.95 -8.91 16.17
N TYR A 327 7.38 -9.39 17.33
CA TYR A 327 6.56 -10.12 18.28
C TYR A 327 6.38 -9.30 19.56
N MET A 328 5.16 -9.28 20.08
CA MET A 328 4.83 -8.70 21.37
C MET A 328 4.12 -9.73 22.23
N GLU A 329 4.44 -9.70 23.52
CA GLU A 329 3.73 -10.45 24.53
C GLU A 329 3.28 -9.50 25.64
N ARG A 330 2.03 -9.68 26.06
CA ARG A 330 1.52 -9.08 27.29
C ARG A 330 1.14 -10.21 28.24
N GLY A 331 1.92 -10.37 29.31
CA GLY A 331 1.69 -11.39 30.32
C GLY A 331 0.66 -10.95 31.39
N PRO A 332 0.23 -11.88 32.25
CA PRO A 332 -0.58 -11.60 33.43
C PRO A 332 0.10 -10.59 34.38
N ARG A 333 -0.66 -9.97 35.28
CA ARG A 333 -0.14 -8.96 36.22
C ARG A 333 0.94 -9.57 37.11
N ILE A 334 2.20 -9.28 36.80
CA ILE A 334 3.35 -9.45 37.69
C ILE A 334 4.09 -8.11 37.69
N GLY A 335 3.68 -7.17 38.56
CA GLY A 335 4.32 -5.86 38.73
C GLY A 335 4.04 -4.78 37.66
N PHE A 336 4.54 -3.56 37.91
CA PHE A 336 4.19 -2.29 37.24
C PHE A 336 4.48 -2.18 35.73
N ASN A 337 5.06 -3.20 35.07
CA ASN A 337 5.32 -3.22 33.62
C ASN A 337 5.23 -4.65 33.04
N SER A 338 4.07 -5.05 32.51
CA SER A 338 3.83 -6.43 32.02
C SER A 338 3.89 -6.64 30.49
N CYS A 339 4.28 -5.62 29.70
CA CYS A 339 4.46 -5.76 28.24
C CYS A 339 5.92 -6.02 27.86
N ARG A 340 6.21 -7.12 27.16
CA ARG A 340 7.53 -7.44 26.62
C ARG A 340 7.49 -7.44 25.09
N TRP A 341 8.54 -6.86 24.48
CA TRP A 341 8.71 -6.81 23.03
C TRP A 341 9.94 -7.61 22.63
N HIS A 342 9.77 -8.51 21.67
CA HIS A 342 10.88 -9.26 21.10
C HIS A 342 10.89 -9.06 19.58
N ARG A 343 12.06 -8.78 19.03
CA ARG A 343 12.26 -8.87 17.57
C ARG A 343 12.72 -10.28 17.27
N ILE A 344 12.13 -10.93 16.27
CA ILE A 344 12.62 -12.23 15.79
C ILE A 344 14.00 -11.95 15.18
N LYS A 345 15.06 -12.54 15.73
CA LYS A 345 16.43 -12.37 15.24
C LYS A 345 17.02 -13.72 14.88
N GLN A 346 17.75 -13.77 13.77
CA GLN A 346 18.92 -14.64 13.62
C GLN A 346 20.17 -13.73 13.58
N GLY A 347 21.22 -14.09 14.32
CA GLY A 347 22.55 -13.47 14.22
C GLY A 347 22.78 -12.15 14.99
N VAL A 348 24.03 -11.94 15.42
CA VAL A 348 24.52 -10.92 16.37
C VAL A 348 24.40 -9.48 15.84
N ARG A 349 24.24 -8.51 16.74
CA ARG A 349 23.85 -7.11 16.48
C ARG A 349 25.01 -6.13 16.77
N PRO A 350 25.33 -5.14 15.91
CA PRO A 350 26.22 -4.05 16.29
C PRO A 350 25.52 -3.02 17.20
N ARG A 351 26.28 -2.41 18.11
CA ARG A 351 25.85 -1.37 19.08
C ARG A 351 25.71 0.01 18.39
N GLY A 352 24.74 0.84 18.84
CA GLY A 352 24.82 2.30 18.62
C GLY A 352 23.55 3.09 18.23
N ARG A 353 22.37 2.49 18.01
CA ARG A 353 21.15 3.27 17.65
C ARG A 353 20.08 3.25 18.75
N PRO A 354 19.57 4.41 19.22
CA PRO A 354 18.36 4.45 20.05
C PRO A 354 17.16 3.94 19.25
N LYS A 355 16.45 2.92 19.76
CA LYS A 355 15.15 2.51 19.22
C LYS A 355 14.09 3.46 19.79
N ILE A 356 13.54 4.36 18.98
CA ILE A 356 12.21 4.93 19.29
C ILE A 356 11.21 3.81 18.99
N ARG A 357 10.60 3.25 20.03
CA ARG A 357 9.61 2.16 19.90
C ARG A 357 8.30 2.76 19.43
N TRP A 358 7.47 2.00 18.71
CA TRP A 358 6.17 2.48 18.27
C TRP A 358 5.27 2.87 19.48
N LEU A 359 5.37 2.14 20.59
CA LEU A 359 4.77 2.55 21.87
C LEU A 359 5.25 3.91 22.37
N ASP A 360 6.51 4.28 22.10
CA ASP A 360 7.03 5.59 22.52
C ASP A 360 6.39 6.68 21.65
N ARG A 361 6.19 6.42 20.35
CA ARG A 361 5.46 7.33 19.45
C ARG A 361 3.98 7.43 19.82
N VAL A 362 3.31 6.31 20.07
CA VAL A 362 1.90 6.30 20.50
C VAL A 362 1.72 6.93 21.87
N LYS A 363 2.66 6.74 22.81
CA LYS A 363 2.63 7.42 24.11
C LYS A 363 2.83 8.93 23.95
N LEU A 364 3.76 9.35 23.10
CA LEU A 364 3.96 10.78 22.78
C LEU A 364 2.70 11.38 22.13
N ASP A 365 2.13 10.72 21.13
CA ASP A 365 0.89 11.15 20.47
C ASP A 365 -0.30 11.19 21.45
N MET A 366 -0.35 10.29 22.43
CA MET A 366 -1.38 10.27 23.49
C MET A 366 -1.20 11.36 24.54
N ILE A 367 0.05 11.70 24.89
CA ILE A 367 0.38 12.82 25.78
C ILE A 367 -0.01 14.13 25.09
N ASP A 368 0.36 14.28 23.82
CA ASP A 368 0.02 15.45 23.00
C ASP A 368 -1.51 15.60 22.82
N ALA A 369 -2.24 14.49 22.71
CA ALA A 369 -3.70 14.48 22.60
C ALA A 369 -4.46 14.51 23.96
N ARG A 370 -3.75 14.55 25.10
CA ARG A 370 -4.32 14.49 26.47
C ARG A 370 -5.28 13.30 26.68
N LEU A 371 -4.94 12.12 26.16
CA LEU A 371 -5.79 10.91 26.21
C LEU A 371 -5.36 9.96 27.35
N CYS A 372 -6.22 9.71 28.34
CA CYS A 372 -6.01 8.73 29.41
C CYS A 372 -6.67 7.36 29.13
N ALA A 373 -6.29 6.32 29.89
CA ALA A 373 -6.77 4.94 29.70
C ALA A 373 -8.30 4.79 29.79
N VAL A 374 -8.96 5.61 30.61
CA VAL A 374 -10.42 5.60 30.78
C VAL A 374 -11.16 6.05 29.51
N ASN A 375 -10.53 6.89 28.69
CA ASN A 375 -11.11 7.35 27.43
C ASN A 375 -11.14 6.26 26.35
N ALA A 376 -10.40 5.15 26.54
CA ALA A 376 -10.31 4.05 25.58
C ALA A 376 -11.50 3.08 25.65
N MET A 377 -12.45 3.29 26.57
CA MET A 377 -13.68 2.50 26.67
C MET A 377 -14.85 3.14 25.91
N ASP A 378 -14.75 4.44 25.59
CA ASP A 378 -15.80 5.22 24.92
C ASP A 378 -15.37 5.60 23.50
N ARG A 379 -15.96 4.90 22.52
CA ARG A 379 -15.66 5.07 21.09
C ARG A 379 -15.92 6.49 20.59
N THR A 380 -16.98 7.13 21.07
CA THR A 380 -17.38 8.47 20.63
C THR A 380 -16.43 9.50 21.20
N LYS A 381 -16.12 9.42 22.49
CA LYS A 381 -15.18 10.31 23.18
C LYS A 381 -13.75 10.16 22.66
N TRP A 382 -13.34 8.94 22.32
CA TRP A 382 -12.05 8.66 21.67
C TRP A 382 -11.95 9.31 20.28
N LYS A 383 -12.98 9.18 19.44
CA LYS A 383 -13.04 9.81 18.11
C LYS A 383 -13.05 11.34 18.18
N THR A 384 -13.75 11.93 19.15
CA THR A 384 -13.84 13.39 19.28
C THR A 384 -12.53 14.01 19.76
N ARG A 385 -11.84 13.38 20.71
CA ARG A 385 -10.58 13.92 21.27
C ARG A 385 -9.38 13.75 20.36
N SER A 386 -9.33 12.68 19.57
CA SER A 386 -8.27 12.43 18.58
C SER A 386 -8.39 13.25 17.29
N ARG A 387 -9.53 13.94 17.07
CA ARG A 387 -9.76 14.83 15.92
C ARG A 387 -9.35 16.29 16.16
N LYS A 388 -8.91 16.67 17.36
CA LYS A 388 -8.38 18.03 17.58
C LYS A 388 -7.05 18.16 16.82
N PRO A 389 -6.91 19.13 15.90
CA PRO A 389 -5.67 19.32 15.15
C PRO A 389 -4.52 19.66 16.07
N GLN A 390 -3.31 19.19 15.74
CA GLN A 390 -2.07 19.70 16.34
C GLN A 390 -1.97 21.21 16.09
N PRO A 391 -1.56 22.04 17.08
CA PRO A 391 -1.10 23.38 16.77
C PRO A 391 0.08 23.27 15.80
N ALA A 392 0.05 24.06 14.73
CA ALA A 392 1.09 24.06 13.70
C ALA A 392 2.48 24.20 14.35
N THR A 393 3.33 23.19 14.18
CA THR A 393 4.74 23.30 14.55
C THR A 393 5.40 24.36 13.67
N MET A 394 6.19 25.26 14.28
CA MET A 394 6.85 26.44 13.69
C MET A 394 7.77 26.22 12.45
N ARG A 395 7.71 25.07 11.76
CA ARG A 395 8.53 24.78 10.57
C ARG A 395 7.87 25.03 9.21
N ASP A 396 6.60 25.44 9.18
CA ASP A 396 5.89 25.80 7.92
C ASP A 396 5.91 27.32 7.61
N LYS A 397 6.93 28.03 8.09
CA LYS A 397 7.26 29.37 7.59
C LYS A 397 8.73 29.43 7.20
N ARG A 398 9.00 29.04 5.95
CA ARG A 398 9.99 29.65 5.04
C ARG A 398 9.93 29.00 3.67
#